data_AF-A0AAC9K598-F1
#
_entry.id   AF-A0AAC9K598-F1
#
_cell.length_a   1.000
_cell.length_b   1.000
_cell.length_c   1.000
_cell.angle_alpha   90.00
_cell.angle_beta   90.00
_cell.angle_gamma   90.00
#
_symmetry.space_group_name_H-M   'P 1'
#
loop_
_entity.id
_entity.type
_entity.pdbx_description
1 polymer ?
#
loop_
_entity_poly.entity_id
_entity_poly.type
_entity_poly.pdbx_seq_one_letter_code
_entity_poly.pdbx_strand_id
1 'polypeptide(L)'
;MAEQNDRVDQSTPGGADEPAAGWKPTAAAKSRATTFRWIAAVLWGLAIAAEAVSIFWLLRQREYVGEDGTLLRDPDTGLLEEQGVTAQFPQWAFVTLLVLLVVIAALAITGSVLWKKANRLDPARRSETVRFFVQNQLGAIIAIVAFLPLVILIFLNKDMSKGQKTTAGIVGVVLALLATVIGVDFNPPSVEKYTADQSAVILMLGKDEVVWVDGGAVYHVCDEVSDIQTGSEKRTGTTAEAVEAGKSRLTLKFASELRTCGLAVPENADEIEDALREIQGGAVDTLLPAPVWADPADAPIEVEEAPAE
;
A
#
# COMPACT_ATOMS: atom_id res chain seq x y z
N MET A 1 -2.16 -17.61 -68.17
CA MET A 1 -0.86 -17.36 -67.51
C MET A 1 -1.08 -16.17 -66.60
N ALA A 2 -1.37 -16.45 -65.33
CA ALA A 2 -1.63 -15.46 -64.29
C ALA A 2 -0.69 -15.80 -63.14
N GLU A 3 0.14 -14.82 -62.77
CA GLU A 3 1.20 -14.90 -61.77
C GLU A 3 0.67 -15.25 -60.38
N GLN A 4 1.40 -16.14 -59.72
CA GLN A 4 1.30 -16.48 -58.30
C GLN A 4 1.64 -15.26 -57.44
N ASN A 5 0.82 -14.98 -56.44
CA ASN A 5 1.17 -14.07 -55.36
C ASN A 5 1.00 -14.82 -54.04
N ASP A 6 2.04 -15.57 -53.68
CA ASP A 6 2.24 -16.15 -52.35
C ASP A 6 2.46 -15.00 -51.37
N ARG A 7 1.49 -14.78 -50.46
CA ARG A 7 1.71 -13.96 -49.28
C ARG A 7 2.48 -14.79 -48.26
N VAL A 8 3.79 -14.62 -48.30
CA VAL A 8 4.72 -15.05 -47.27
C VAL A 8 4.34 -14.36 -45.95
N ASP A 9 4.02 -15.18 -44.95
CA ASP A 9 3.92 -14.79 -43.54
C ASP A 9 5.33 -14.39 -43.08
N GLN A 10 5.62 -13.08 -43.07
CA GLN A 10 6.86 -12.55 -42.52
C GLN A 10 6.66 -12.24 -41.03
N SER A 11 7.07 -13.19 -40.22
CA SER A 11 7.53 -12.97 -38.85
C SER A 11 8.43 -11.73 -38.79
N THR A 12 7.99 -10.71 -38.05
CA THR A 12 8.82 -9.57 -37.66
C THR A 12 9.45 -9.87 -36.29
N PRO A 13 10.78 -10.06 -36.19
CA PRO A 13 11.49 -9.99 -34.93
C PRO A 13 11.83 -8.52 -34.67
N GLY A 14 11.23 -7.92 -33.66
CA GLY A 14 11.45 -6.51 -33.37
C GLY A 14 10.78 -6.06 -32.09
N GLY A 15 11.49 -6.21 -30.98
CA GLY A 15 11.13 -5.72 -29.66
C GLY A 15 12.29 -5.81 -28.68
N ALA A 16 13.48 -5.38 -29.11
CA ALA A 16 14.58 -5.09 -28.21
C ALA A 16 14.24 -3.80 -27.45
N ASP A 17 13.53 -3.95 -26.33
CA ASP A 17 13.40 -2.98 -25.22
C ASP A 17 12.75 -3.67 -24.00
N GLU A 18 13.15 -4.91 -23.69
CA GLU A 18 12.88 -5.48 -22.37
C GLU A 18 14.07 -5.16 -21.45
N PRO A 19 13.92 -4.30 -20.44
CA PRO A 19 14.95 -4.21 -19.40
C PRO A 19 15.02 -5.57 -18.71
N ALA A 20 16.25 -5.98 -18.35
CA ALA A 20 16.64 -7.26 -17.77
C ALA A 20 15.57 -7.89 -16.87
N ALA A 21 15.46 -9.23 -16.94
CA ALA A 21 14.53 -10.10 -16.19
C ALA A 21 14.33 -9.64 -14.73
N GLY A 22 13.43 -8.66 -14.54
CA GLY A 22 13.18 -8.07 -13.24
C GLY A 22 12.43 -9.06 -12.36
N TRP A 23 12.58 -8.91 -11.05
CA TRP A 23 11.89 -9.71 -10.06
C TRP A 23 10.41 -9.88 -10.40
N LYS A 24 9.93 -11.13 -10.35
CA LYS A 24 8.52 -11.48 -10.58
C LYS A 24 7.93 -12.10 -9.32
N PRO A 25 6.70 -11.72 -8.95
CA PRO A 25 6.01 -12.37 -7.86
C PRO A 25 5.67 -13.82 -8.23
N THR A 26 5.63 -14.69 -7.22
CA THR A 26 5.09 -16.03 -7.39
C THR A 26 3.63 -15.98 -7.83
N ALA A 27 3.12 -17.06 -8.45
CA ALA A 27 1.72 -17.13 -8.86
C ALA A 27 0.77 -16.97 -7.66
N ALA A 28 1.14 -17.54 -6.51
CA ALA A 28 0.39 -17.43 -5.26
C ALA A 28 0.42 -16.01 -4.68
N ALA A 29 1.57 -15.34 -4.66
CA ALA A 29 1.69 -13.93 -4.27
C ALA A 29 0.84 -13.02 -5.16
N LYS A 30 0.88 -13.20 -6.48
CA LYS A 30 0.09 -12.44 -7.44
C LYS A 30 -1.41 -12.63 -7.27
N SER A 31 -1.85 -13.86 -7.04
CA SER A 31 -3.25 -14.19 -6.76
C SER A 31 -3.72 -13.52 -5.47
N ARG A 32 -2.96 -13.66 -4.37
CA ARG A 32 -3.25 -13.03 -3.08
C ARG A 32 -3.26 -11.50 -3.16
N ALA A 33 -2.32 -10.90 -3.89
CA ALA A 33 -2.30 -9.46 -4.13
C ALA A 33 -3.58 -8.99 -4.81
N THR A 34 -4.03 -9.72 -5.84
CA THR A 34 -5.28 -9.43 -6.55
C THR A 34 -6.49 -9.51 -5.62
N THR A 35 -6.58 -10.56 -4.81
CA THR A 35 -7.65 -10.70 -3.81
C THR A 35 -7.66 -9.55 -2.81
N PHE A 36 -6.51 -9.17 -2.25
CA PHE A 36 -6.41 -8.06 -1.31
C PHE A 36 -6.81 -6.72 -1.94
N ARG A 37 -6.44 -6.46 -3.20
CA ARG A 37 -6.86 -5.25 -3.93
C ARG A 37 -8.37 -5.18 -4.10
N TRP A 38 -9.01 -6.30 -4.47
CA TRP A 38 -10.46 -6.35 -4.61
C TRP A 38 -11.19 -6.13 -3.28
N ILE A 39 -10.74 -6.79 -2.21
CA ILE A 39 -11.32 -6.59 -0.88
C ILE A 39 -11.14 -5.14 -0.44
N ALA A 40 -9.94 -4.56 -0.61
CA ALA A 40 -9.69 -3.16 -0.30
C ALA A 40 -10.60 -2.21 -1.09
N ALA A 41 -10.76 -2.43 -2.39
CA ALA A 41 -11.64 -1.63 -3.24
C ALA A 41 -13.11 -1.73 -2.80
N VAL A 42 -13.58 -2.91 -2.39
CA VAL A 42 -14.94 -3.08 -1.84
C VAL A 42 -15.10 -2.34 -0.53
N LEU A 43 -14.15 -2.47 0.41
CA LEU A 43 -14.19 -1.74 1.69
C LEU A 43 -14.21 -0.23 1.50
N TRP A 44 -13.41 0.28 0.57
CA TRP A 44 -13.42 1.69 0.19
C TRP A 44 -14.72 2.13 -0.46
N GLY A 45 -15.28 1.32 -1.37
CA GLY A 45 -16.58 1.57 -1.96
C GLY A 45 -17.70 1.65 -0.91
N LEU A 46 -17.67 0.77 0.09
CA LEU A 46 -18.60 0.80 1.23
C LEU A 46 -18.40 2.04 2.10
N ALA A 47 -17.15 2.46 2.34
CA ALA A 47 -16.85 3.68 3.08
C ALA A 47 -17.41 4.92 2.38
N ILE A 48 -17.19 5.06 1.07
CA ILE A 48 -17.71 6.16 0.25
C ILE A 48 -19.24 6.11 0.17
N ALA A 49 -19.84 4.92 0.08
CA ALA A 49 -21.30 4.79 0.12
C ALA A 49 -21.89 5.24 1.48
N ALA A 50 -21.24 4.87 2.59
CA ALA A 50 -21.64 5.32 3.93
C ALA A 50 -21.48 6.84 4.10
N GLU A 51 -20.43 7.42 3.52
CA GLU A 51 -20.25 8.86 3.43
C GLU A 51 -21.40 9.52 2.64
N ALA A 52 -21.72 9.00 1.46
CA ALA A 52 -22.82 9.51 0.64
C ALA A 52 -24.17 9.43 1.37
N VAL A 53 -24.47 8.33 2.07
CA VAL A 53 -25.66 8.21 2.92
C VAL A 53 -25.65 9.25 4.04
N SER A 54 -24.49 9.48 4.67
CA SER A 54 -24.35 10.51 5.70
C SER A 54 -24.67 11.89 5.13
N ILE A 55 -24.11 12.23 3.98
CA ILE A 55 -24.28 13.55 3.33
C ILE A 55 -25.70 13.77 2.82
N PHE A 56 -26.22 12.84 2.02
CA PHE A 56 -27.45 13.04 1.26
C PHE A 56 -28.72 12.70 2.05
N TRP A 57 -28.60 11.91 3.12
CA TRP A 57 -29.74 11.50 3.93
C TRP A 57 -29.61 11.92 5.38
N LEU A 58 -28.51 11.57 6.07
CA LEU A 58 -28.41 11.79 7.51
C LEU A 58 -28.29 13.28 7.87
N LEU A 59 -27.45 14.04 7.18
CA LEU A 59 -27.26 15.48 7.42
C LEU A 59 -28.50 16.32 7.07
N ARG A 60 -29.52 15.72 6.42
CA ARG A 60 -30.79 16.39 6.09
C ARG A 60 -31.89 16.16 7.12
N GLN A 61 -31.66 15.30 8.12
CA GLN A 61 -32.63 15.02 9.17
C GLN A 61 -32.85 16.27 10.03
N ARG A 62 -34.12 16.57 10.30
CA ARG A 62 -34.55 17.71 11.10
C ARG A 62 -35.67 17.29 12.03
N GLU A 63 -35.63 17.80 13.24
CA GLU A 63 -36.72 17.73 14.21
C GLU A 63 -37.14 19.16 14.52
N TYR A 64 -38.44 19.40 14.60
CA TYR A 64 -38.98 20.73 14.86
C TYR A 64 -39.35 20.79 16.34
N VAL A 65 -38.74 21.72 17.09
CA VAL A 65 -38.99 21.90 18.52
C VAL A 65 -39.41 23.34 18.79
N GLY A 66 -40.50 23.50 19.54
CA GLY A 66 -41.18 24.76 19.80
C GLY A 66 -42.60 24.56 20.35
N GLU A 67 -43.02 25.38 21.32
CA GLU A 67 -44.39 25.40 21.85
C GLU A 67 -45.25 26.40 21.07
N ASP A 68 -46.40 25.89 20.62
CA ASP A 68 -47.61 26.50 20.09
C ASP A 68 -47.53 27.40 18.85
N GLY A 69 -48.22 26.95 17.79
CA GLY A 69 -48.49 27.68 16.55
C GLY A 69 -49.34 28.95 16.71
N THR A 70 -49.01 29.78 17.70
CA THR A 70 -49.51 31.13 17.84
C THR A 70 -48.78 32.01 16.84
N LEU A 71 -49.49 32.30 15.75
CA LEU A 71 -49.15 33.40 14.87
C LEU A 71 -49.29 34.71 15.63
N LEU A 72 -48.16 35.33 16.01
CA LEU A 72 -48.16 36.63 16.66
C LEU A 72 -48.18 37.70 15.57
N ARG A 73 -49.10 38.67 15.72
CA ARG A 73 -49.17 39.81 14.81
C ARG A 73 -48.01 40.75 15.14
N ASP A 74 -47.09 40.89 14.21
CA ASP A 74 -46.02 41.87 14.26
C ASP A 74 -46.66 43.28 14.40
N PRO A 75 -46.35 44.06 15.45
CA PRO A 75 -46.94 45.37 15.69
C PRO A 75 -46.55 46.42 14.64
N ASP A 76 -45.45 46.22 13.92
CA ASP A 76 -44.92 47.16 12.93
C ASP A 76 -45.40 46.83 11.51
N THR A 77 -45.51 45.55 11.17
CA THR A 77 -45.92 45.11 9.82
C THR A 77 -47.36 44.61 9.75
N GLY A 78 -47.98 44.28 10.88
CA GLY A 78 -49.32 43.72 10.96
C GLY A 78 -49.43 42.30 10.38
N LEU A 79 -48.31 41.68 10.01
CA LEU A 79 -48.28 40.32 9.49
C LEU A 79 -48.26 39.31 10.63
N LEU A 80 -48.84 38.14 10.38
CA LEU A 80 -48.80 37.01 11.28
C LEU A 80 -47.46 36.30 11.13
N GLU A 81 -46.60 36.39 12.13
CA GLU A 81 -45.31 35.69 12.16
C GLU A 81 -45.41 34.43 13.03
N GLU A 82 -44.91 33.31 12.52
CA GLU A 82 -44.70 32.09 13.32
C GLU A 82 -43.53 32.31 14.27
N GLN A 83 -43.82 32.58 15.54
CA GLN A 83 -42.81 32.51 16.60
C GLN A 83 -42.83 31.12 17.23
N GLY A 84 -41.65 30.50 17.36
CA GLY A 84 -41.44 29.39 18.30
C GLY A 84 -40.92 28.09 17.72
N VAL A 85 -41.08 27.80 16.42
CA VAL A 85 -40.63 26.52 15.84
C VAL A 85 -39.24 26.65 15.22
N THR A 86 -38.25 25.98 15.81
CA THR A 86 -36.89 25.90 15.24
C THR A 86 -36.59 24.49 14.73
N ALA A 87 -35.94 24.40 13.57
CA ALA A 87 -35.40 23.15 13.07
C ALA A 87 -34.09 22.86 13.80
N GLN A 88 -34.00 21.68 14.42
CA GLN A 88 -32.80 21.19 15.08
C GLN A 88 -32.36 19.86 14.49
N PHE A 89 -31.07 19.60 14.54
CA PHE A 89 -30.50 18.31 14.15
C PHE A 89 -30.79 17.26 15.24
N PRO A 90 -31.55 16.20 14.94
CA PRO A 90 -32.02 15.24 15.95
C PRO A 90 -30.86 14.53 16.67
N GLN A 91 -31.02 14.26 17.96
CA GLN A 91 -29.97 13.60 18.76
C GLN A 91 -29.63 12.20 18.22
N TRP A 92 -30.61 11.42 17.78
CA TRP A 92 -30.38 10.10 17.19
C TRP A 92 -29.54 10.19 15.91
N ALA A 93 -29.76 11.21 15.08
CA ALA A 93 -29.03 11.44 13.85
C ALA A 93 -27.59 11.85 14.15
N PHE A 94 -27.38 12.63 15.21
CA PHE A 94 -26.05 12.98 15.70
C PHE A 94 -25.24 11.79 16.22
N VAL A 95 -25.85 10.93 17.04
CA VAL A 95 -25.19 9.69 17.49
C VAL A 95 -24.87 8.78 16.29
N THR A 96 -25.81 8.65 15.36
CA THR A 96 -25.60 7.89 14.11
C THR A 96 -24.44 8.44 13.29
N LEU A 97 -24.30 9.77 13.20
CA LEU A 97 -23.21 10.42 12.49
C LEU A 97 -21.85 10.05 13.10
N LEU A 98 -21.73 10.10 14.43
CA LEU A 98 -20.48 9.73 15.11
C LEU A 98 -20.11 8.26 14.88
N VAL A 99 -21.10 7.36 14.93
CA VAL A 99 -20.90 5.93 14.63
C VAL A 99 -20.45 5.75 13.16
N LEU A 100 -21.10 6.42 12.21
CA LEU A 100 -20.73 6.33 10.79
C LEU A 100 -19.32 6.86 10.54
N LEU A 101 -18.88 7.95 11.20
CA LEU A 101 -17.50 8.43 11.09
C LEU A 101 -16.49 7.35 11.51
N VAL A 102 -16.76 6.64 12.62
CA VAL A 102 -15.89 5.55 13.09
C VAL A 102 -15.92 4.35 12.14
N VAL A 103 -17.09 3.99 11.61
CA VAL A 103 -17.23 2.89 10.63
C VAL A 103 -16.49 3.21 9.33
N ILE A 104 -16.65 4.43 8.80
CA ILE A 104 -15.94 4.90 7.60
C ILE A 104 -14.42 4.83 7.84
N ALA A 105 -13.94 5.28 9.01
CA ALA A 105 -12.53 5.19 9.37
C ALA A 105 -12.02 3.74 9.36
N ALA A 106 -12.76 2.83 10.00
CA ALA A 106 -12.39 1.43 10.10
C ALA A 106 -12.31 0.76 8.72
N LEU A 107 -13.30 1.01 7.85
CA LEU A 107 -13.33 0.50 6.48
C LEU A 107 -12.17 1.07 5.64
N ALA A 108 -11.95 2.39 5.69
CA ALA A 108 -10.87 3.06 4.97
C ALA A 108 -9.48 2.56 5.39
N ILE A 109 -9.23 2.47 6.70
CA ILE A 109 -7.98 1.98 7.28
C ILE A 109 -7.74 0.51 6.91
N THR A 110 -8.76 -0.34 7.05
CA THR A 110 -8.63 -1.76 6.73
C THR A 110 -8.33 -1.97 5.24
N GLY A 111 -9.03 -1.24 4.37
CA GLY A 111 -8.75 -1.24 2.94
C GLY A 111 -7.31 -0.82 2.63
N SER A 112 -6.82 0.26 3.27
CA SER A 112 -5.44 0.73 3.11
C SER A 112 -4.39 -0.27 3.59
N VAL A 113 -4.63 -0.95 4.70
CA VAL A 113 -3.72 -2.01 5.19
C VAL A 113 -3.66 -3.18 4.21
N LEU A 114 -4.80 -3.63 3.70
CA LEU A 114 -4.85 -4.71 2.70
C LEU A 114 -4.20 -4.30 1.38
N TRP A 115 -4.41 -3.06 0.94
CA TRP A 115 -3.79 -2.52 -0.26
C TRP A 115 -2.26 -2.50 -0.15
N LYS A 116 -1.71 -2.06 1.00
CA LYS A 116 -0.26 -2.13 1.28
C LYS A 116 0.27 -3.56 1.27
N LYS A 117 -0.47 -4.51 1.83
CA LYS A 117 -0.10 -5.94 1.75
C LYS A 117 -0.06 -6.42 0.31
N ALA A 118 -1.03 -6.02 -0.51
CA ALA A 118 -1.03 -6.34 -1.94
C ALA A 118 0.19 -5.74 -2.67
N ASN A 119 0.56 -4.51 -2.35
CA ASN A 119 1.70 -3.84 -2.97
C ASN A 119 3.04 -4.50 -2.64
N ARG A 120 3.19 -5.10 -1.45
CA ARG A 120 4.37 -5.89 -1.10
C ARG A 120 4.46 -7.21 -1.86
N LEU A 121 3.31 -7.81 -2.16
CA LEU A 121 3.25 -9.05 -2.94
C LEU A 121 3.40 -8.82 -4.44
N ASP A 122 2.96 -7.67 -4.95
CA ASP A 122 2.99 -7.33 -6.37
C ASP A 122 3.22 -5.80 -6.54
N PRO A 123 4.46 -5.33 -6.37
CA PRO A 123 4.79 -3.91 -6.44
C PRO A 123 4.76 -3.38 -7.87
N ALA A 124 4.55 -2.07 -8.00
CA ALA A 124 4.79 -1.36 -9.25
C ALA A 124 6.30 -1.20 -9.50
N ARG A 125 6.66 -1.01 -10.77
CA ARG A 125 7.99 -0.53 -11.15
C ARG A 125 8.12 0.95 -10.78
N ARG A 126 9.28 1.35 -10.24
CA ARG A 126 9.60 2.76 -9.95
C ARG A 126 9.68 3.58 -11.24
N SER A 127 10.12 2.97 -12.34
CA SER A 127 10.17 3.63 -13.65
C SER A 127 8.78 4.06 -14.14
N GLU A 128 7.72 3.36 -13.73
CA GLU A 128 6.32 3.72 -13.99
C GLU A 128 5.81 4.73 -12.95
N THR A 129 6.38 5.94 -12.93
CA THR A 129 6.19 6.96 -11.88
C THR A 129 4.73 7.20 -11.48
N VAL A 130 3.82 7.34 -12.45
CA VAL A 130 2.38 7.56 -12.18
C VAL A 130 1.75 6.35 -11.50
N ARG A 131 1.98 5.14 -12.03
CA ARG A 131 1.43 3.91 -11.45
C ARG A 131 2.03 3.65 -10.08
N PHE A 132 3.33 3.86 -9.91
CA PHE A 132 4.02 3.75 -8.63
C PHE A 132 3.45 4.73 -7.61
N PHE A 133 3.24 6.00 -7.98
CA PHE A 133 2.64 6.99 -7.11
C PHE A 133 1.22 6.61 -6.69
N VAL A 134 0.34 6.36 -7.67
CA VAL A 134 -1.07 6.04 -7.40
C VAL A 134 -1.15 4.77 -6.56
N GLN A 135 -0.47 3.69 -6.95
CA GLN A 135 -0.52 2.43 -6.22
C GLN A 135 -0.06 2.57 -4.77
N ASN A 136 0.95 3.39 -4.47
CA ASN A 136 1.46 3.52 -3.11
C ASN A 136 0.76 4.59 -2.25
N GLN A 137 0.08 5.56 -2.87
CA GLN A 137 -0.63 6.63 -2.18
C GLN A 137 -2.15 6.49 -2.22
N LEU A 138 -2.70 5.49 -2.92
CA LEU A 138 -4.15 5.32 -3.10
C LEU A 138 -4.91 5.27 -1.77
N GLY A 139 -4.38 4.58 -0.76
CA GLY A 139 -5.02 4.50 0.56
C GLY A 139 -5.20 5.87 1.22
N ALA A 140 -4.22 6.77 1.09
CA ALA A 140 -4.30 8.13 1.60
C ALA A 140 -5.29 8.99 0.78
N ILE A 141 -5.26 8.87 -0.55
CA ILE A 141 -6.17 9.58 -1.45
C ILE A 141 -7.62 9.22 -1.12
N ILE A 142 -7.92 7.92 -1.00
CA ILE A 142 -9.27 7.45 -0.70
C ILE A 142 -9.70 7.86 0.71
N ALA A 143 -8.81 7.86 1.70
CA ALA A 143 -9.14 8.38 3.03
C ALA A 143 -9.55 9.86 2.98
N ILE A 144 -8.86 10.70 2.20
CA ILE A 144 -9.25 12.10 2.02
C ILE A 144 -10.62 12.21 1.35
N VAL A 145 -10.84 11.43 0.27
CA VAL A 145 -12.13 11.41 -0.45
C VAL A 145 -13.28 11.02 0.49
N ALA A 146 -13.09 10.02 1.36
CA ALA A 146 -14.13 9.49 2.23
C ALA A 146 -14.49 10.41 3.43
N PHE A 147 -13.65 11.38 3.76
CA PHE A 147 -13.84 12.24 4.94
C PHE A 147 -14.03 13.71 4.60
N LEU A 148 -13.27 14.25 3.64
CA LEU A 148 -13.20 15.69 3.41
C LEU A 148 -14.57 16.32 3.08
N PRO A 149 -15.37 15.78 2.14
CA PRO A 149 -16.69 16.32 1.84
C PRO A 149 -17.63 16.27 3.05
N LEU A 150 -17.68 15.13 3.75
CA LEU A 150 -18.51 14.97 4.94
C LEU A 150 -18.13 15.95 6.06
N VAL A 151 -16.84 16.09 6.37
CA VAL A 151 -16.35 17.02 7.40
C VAL A 151 -16.70 18.46 7.06
N ILE A 152 -16.53 18.88 5.81
CA ILE A 152 -16.92 20.22 5.34
C ILE A 152 -18.43 20.43 5.57
N LEU A 153 -19.25 19.46 5.17
CA LEU A 153 -20.71 19.58 5.29
C LEU A 153 -21.21 19.54 6.74
N ILE A 154 -20.50 18.89 7.67
CA ILE A 154 -20.79 18.98 9.11
C ILE A 154 -20.67 20.43 9.58
N PHE A 155 -19.60 21.13 9.20
CA PHE A 155 -19.42 22.54 9.60
C PHE A 155 -20.43 23.49 8.93
N LEU A 156 -20.85 23.18 7.70
CA LEU A 156 -21.83 23.97 6.94
C LEU A 156 -23.30 23.67 7.29
N ASN A 157 -23.58 22.62 8.06
CA ASN A 157 -24.95 22.22 8.38
C ASN A 157 -25.66 23.29 9.24
N LYS A 158 -26.82 23.81 8.81
CA LYS A 158 -27.48 24.91 9.54
C LYS A 158 -28.25 24.45 10.78
N ASP A 159 -28.71 23.20 10.78
CA ASP A 159 -29.61 22.66 11.80
C ASP A 159 -28.85 22.08 13.01
N MET A 160 -27.53 21.89 12.88
CA MET A 160 -26.67 21.49 14.01
C MET A 160 -26.32 22.66 14.94
N SER A 161 -26.33 22.40 16.24
CA SER A 161 -25.83 23.34 17.24
C SER A 161 -24.31 23.51 17.15
N LYS A 162 -23.78 24.61 17.72
CA LYS A 162 -22.33 24.87 17.77
C LYS A 162 -21.57 23.71 18.42
N GLY A 163 -22.10 23.13 19.50
CA GLY A 163 -21.50 21.99 20.19
C GLY A 163 -21.45 20.71 19.34
N GLN A 164 -22.53 20.42 18.61
CA GLN A 164 -22.58 19.26 17.69
C GLN A 164 -21.55 19.40 16.56
N LYS A 165 -21.49 20.57 15.91
CA LYS A 165 -20.51 20.84 14.84
C LYS A 165 -19.08 20.72 15.33
N THR A 166 -18.77 21.33 16.47
CA THR A 166 -17.42 21.25 17.06
C THR A 166 -17.06 19.81 17.39
N THR A 167 -17.97 19.05 17.98
CA THR A 167 -17.69 17.66 18.38
C THR A 167 -17.51 16.75 17.16
N ALA A 168 -18.49 16.69 16.26
CA ALA A 168 -18.42 15.83 15.08
C ALA A 168 -17.31 16.27 14.11
N GLY A 169 -17.07 17.58 13.99
CA GLY A 169 -15.98 18.13 13.20
C GLY A 169 -14.61 17.70 13.72
N ILE A 170 -14.36 17.80 15.03
CA ILE A 170 -13.09 17.34 15.63
C ILE A 170 -12.91 15.84 15.45
N VAL A 171 -13.94 15.03 15.76
CA VAL A 171 -13.89 13.58 15.58
C VAL A 171 -13.60 13.22 14.13
N GLY A 172 -14.30 13.84 13.18
CA GLY A 172 -14.09 13.63 11.76
C GLY A 172 -12.68 14.00 11.29
N VAL A 173 -12.14 15.15 11.72
CA VAL A 173 -10.78 15.57 11.37
C VAL A 173 -9.71 14.62 11.94
N VAL A 174 -9.83 14.21 13.20
CA VAL A 174 -8.89 13.28 13.84
C VAL A 174 -8.89 11.93 13.12
N LEU A 175 -10.09 11.39 12.82
CA LEU A 175 -10.21 10.13 12.09
C LEU A 175 -9.68 10.24 10.65
N ALA A 176 -9.94 11.35 9.97
CA ALA A 176 -9.43 11.61 8.63
C ALA A 176 -7.90 11.65 8.60
N LEU A 177 -7.28 12.36 9.54
CA LEU A 177 -5.82 12.43 9.67
C LEU A 177 -5.22 11.05 9.98
N LEU A 178 -5.81 10.32 10.92
CA LEU A 178 -5.37 8.96 11.25
C LEU A 178 -5.45 8.03 10.04
N ALA A 179 -6.60 8.01 9.35
CA ALA A 179 -6.81 7.18 8.17
C ALA A 179 -5.85 7.55 7.03
N THR A 180 -5.60 8.84 6.82
CA THR A 180 -4.67 9.34 5.81
C THR A 180 -3.24 8.92 6.12
N VAL A 181 -2.75 9.12 7.35
CA VAL A 181 -1.40 8.72 7.77
C VAL A 181 -1.20 7.20 7.64
N ILE A 182 -2.19 6.39 8.05
CA ILE A 182 -2.14 4.93 7.86
C ILE A 182 -2.23 4.57 6.37
N GLY A 183 -2.90 5.37 5.56
CA GLY A 183 -3.01 5.21 4.11
C GLY A 183 -1.70 5.42 3.35
N VAL A 184 -0.83 6.32 3.81
CA VAL A 184 0.45 6.65 3.15
C VAL A 184 1.44 5.50 3.30
N ASP A 185 1.95 4.95 2.19
CA ASP A 185 3.10 4.05 2.24
C ASP A 185 4.41 4.85 2.19
N PHE A 186 5.08 4.93 3.35
CA PHE A 186 6.35 5.65 3.52
C PHE A 186 7.56 4.85 3.04
N ASN A 187 7.44 3.53 2.91
CA ASN A 187 8.50 2.68 2.39
C ASN A 187 7.93 1.76 1.31
N PRO A 188 7.56 2.34 0.15
CA PRO A 188 6.88 1.61 -0.90
C PRO A 188 7.83 0.59 -1.56
N PRO A 189 7.44 -0.70 -1.63
CA PRO A 189 8.20 -1.71 -2.36
C PRO A 189 8.18 -1.41 -3.86
N SER A 190 9.24 -1.80 -4.57
CA SER A 190 9.31 -1.71 -6.02
C SER A 190 9.94 -2.96 -6.61
N VAL A 191 9.68 -3.18 -7.90
CA VAL A 191 10.34 -4.28 -8.64
C VAL A 191 11.85 -4.12 -8.60
N GLU A 192 12.37 -2.90 -8.76
CA GLU A 192 13.81 -2.61 -8.75
C GLU A 192 14.46 -2.94 -7.41
N LYS A 193 13.78 -2.65 -6.29
CA LYS A 193 14.23 -3.03 -4.95
C LYS A 193 14.37 -4.54 -4.81
N TYR A 194 13.35 -5.29 -5.24
CA TYR A 194 13.38 -6.75 -5.16
C TYR A 194 14.34 -7.39 -6.16
N THR A 195 14.50 -6.81 -7.35
CA THR A 195 15.52 -7.21 -8.31
C THR A 195 16.92 -7.00 -7.75
N ALA A 196 17.18 -5.88 -7.06
CA ALA A 196 18.50 -5.65 -6.46
C ALA A 196 18.80 -6.66 -5.36
N ASP A 197 17.83 -6.95 -4.47
CA ASP A 197 18.00 -7.96 -3.43
C ASP A 197 18.21 -9.36 -4.05
N GLN A 198 17.45 -9.73 -5.10
CA GLN A 198 17.58 -11.00 -5.81
C GLN A 198 18.94 -11.13 -6.52
N SER A 199 19.36 -10.08 -7.24
CA SER A 199 20.67 -10.05 -7.90
C SER A 199 21.81 -10.15 -6.89
N ALA A 200 21.72 -9.48 -5.74
CA ALA A 200 22.72 -9.60 -4.68
C ALA A 200 22.84 -11.05 -4.19
N VAL A 201 21.71 -11.72 -3.94
CA VAL A 201 21.67 -13.14 -3.54
C VAL A 201 22.31 -14.03 -4.61
N ILE A 202 21.91 -13.92 -5.87
CA ILE A 202 22.43 -14.74 -6.97
C ILE A 202 23.94 -14.52 -7.15
N LEU A 203 24.40 -13.26 -7.12
CA LEU A 203 25.82 -12.94 -7.29
C LEU A 203 26.68 -13.46 -6.13
N MET A 204 26.12 -13.62 -4.93
CA MET A 204 26.85 -14.08 -3.74
C MET A 204 26.74 -15.59 -3.48
N LEU A 205 25.64 -16.23 -3.89
CA LEU A 205 25.37 -17.64 -3.60
C LEU A 205 25.35 -18.53 -4.86
N GLY A 206 25.37 -17.92 -6.05
CA GLY A 206 25.25 -18.63 -7.34
C GLY A 206 23.82 -19.02 -7.70
N LYS A 207 22.88 -18.91 -6.76
CA LYS A 207 21.47 -19.27 -6.93
C LYS A 207 20.57 -18.36 -6.11
N ASP A 208 19.31 -18.23 -6.52
CA ASP A 208 18.28 -17.50 -5.78
C ASP A 208 17.74 -18.38 -4.64
N GLU A 209 18.52 -18.55 -3.58
CA GLU A 209 18.15 -19.32 -2.40
C GLU A 209 18.46 -18.52 -1.13
N VAL A 210 17.43 -18.27 -0.33
CA VAL A 210 17.51 -17.52 0.92
C VAL A 210 16.79 -18.27 2.03
N VAL A 211 17.11 -17.90 3.27
CA VAL A 211 16.55 -18.51 4.47
C VAL A 211 15.79 -17.46 5.29
N TRP A 212 14.66 -17.85 5.85
CA TRP A 212 13.89 -16.99 6.75
C TRP A 212 13.16 -17.80 7.82
N VAL A 213 12.65 -17.10 8.84
CA VAL A 213 11.82 -17.67 9.91
C VAL A 213 10.42 -17.10 9.90
N ASP A 214 9.45 -17.91 10.31
CA ASP A 214 8.08 -17.46 10.54
C ASP A 214 8.06 -16.40 11.66
N GLY A 215 7.67 -15.16 11.34
CA GLY A 215 7.74 -13.99 12.24
C GLY A 215 8.87 -12.99 11.99
N GLY A 216 9.92 -13.36 11.25
CA GLY A 216 10.99 -12.43 10.84
C GLY A 216 10.53 -11.40 9.79
N ALA A 217 11.23 -10.27 9.67
CA ALA A 217 10.93 -9.21 8.68
C ALA A 217 11.85 -9.21 7.44
N VAL A 218 12.96 -9.95 7.52
CA VAL A 218 14.00 -10.03 6.50
C VAL A 218 14.29 -11.49 6.15
N TYR A 219 14.94 -11.71 5.02
CA TYR A 219 15.55 -12.99 4.67
C TYR A 219 17.07 -12.86 4.65
N HIS A 220 17.71 -14.01 4.79
CA HIS A 220 19.12 -14.17 5.09
C HIS A 220 19.80 -15.04 4.05
N VAL A 221 21.12 -14.87 3.90
CA VAL A 221 21.92 -15.64 2.93
C VAL A 221 22.33 -17.01 3.48
N CYS A 222 22.13 -17.25 4.77
CA CYS A 222 22.49 -18.50 5.42
C CYS A 222 21.60 -18.79 6.64
N ASP A 223 21.47 -20.07 7.01
CA ASP A 223 20.64 -20.55 8.12
C ASP A 223 21.38 -20.65 9.48
N GLU A 224 22.70 -20.51 9.51
CA GLU A 224 23.53 -20.70 10.72
C GLU A 224 23.66 -19.42 11.58
N VAL A 225 22.92 -18.36 11.24
CA VAL A 225 23.01 -17.07 11.90
C VAL A 225 22.09 -16.99 13.12
N SER A 226 22.53 -16.31 14.17
CA SER A 226 21.80 -16.20 15.45
C SER A 226 20.38 -15.65 15.29
N ASP A 227 20.16 -14.78 14.30
CA ASP A 227 18.87 -14.13 14.03
C ASP A 227 17.78 -15.15 13.57
N ILE A 228 18.19 -16.34 13.09
CA ILE A 228 17.30 -17.42 12.60
C ILE A 228 17.24 -18.60 13.60
N GLN A 229 18.21 -18.72 14.51
CA GLN A 229 18.30 -19.84 15.46
C GLN A 229 17.38 -19.72 16.68
N THR A 230 16.53 -18.68 16.75
CA THR A 230 15.73 -18.35 17.95
C THR A 230 14.44 -19.17 18.13
N GLY A 231 14.31 -20.31 17.45
CA GLY A 231 13.28 -21.33 17.75
C GLY A 231 12.02 -21.31 16.88
N SER A 232 12.01 -20.55 15.78
CA SER A 232 10.95 -20.59 14.77
C SER A 232 11.31 -21.56 13.65
N GLU A 233 10.32 -22.13 12.95
CA GLU A 233 10.56 -23.02 11.81
C GLU A 233 11.33 -22.27 10.71
N LYS A 234 12.49 -22.81 10.33
CA LYS A 234 13.29 -22.27 9.23
C LYS A 234 12.64 -22.65 7.90
N ARG A 235 12.61 -21.70 6.98
CA ARG A 235 12.14 -21.86 5.61
C ARG A 235 13.27 -21.50 4.67
N THR A 236 13.44 -22.30 3.64
CA THR A 236 14.40 -22.06 2.55
C THR A 236 13.64 -22.01 1.25
N GLY A 237 14.02 -21.11 0.36
CA GLY A 237 13.41 -20.95 -0.95
C GLY A 237 13.94 -19.71 -1.66
N THR A 238 13.26 -19.27 -2.70
CA THR A 238 13.64 -18.09 -3.49
C THR A 238 13.36 -16.79 -2.76
N THR A 239 14.00 -15.70 -3.19
CA THR A 239 13.65 -14.35 -2.71
C THR A 239 12.17 -14.02 -2.93
N ALA A 240 11.57 -14.48 -4.04
CA ALA A 240 10.15 -14.31 -4.30
C ALA A 240 9.26 -15.05 -3.28
N GLU A 241 9.63 -16.25 -2.88
CA GLU A 241 8.93 -17.02 -1.82
C GLU A 241 9.12 -16.38 -0.43
N ALA A 242 10.28 -15.81 -0.16
CA ALA A 242 10.50 -15.05 1.07
C ALA A 242 9.60 -13.80 1.13
N VAL A 243 9.51 -13.05 0.03
CA VAL A 243 8.58 -11.90 -0.08
C VAL A 243 7.12 -12.35 0.07
N GLU A 244 6.77 -13.48 -0.55
CA GLU A 244 5.47 -14.12 -0.40
C GLU A 244 5.15 -14.48 1.07
N ALA A 245 6.16 -14.90 1.84
CA ALA A 245 6.08 -15.19 3.28
C ALA A 245 6.11 -13.91 4.16
N GLY A 246 6.04 -12.73 3.55
CA GLY A 246 5.96 -11.44 4.23
C GLY A 246 7.30 -10.83 4.61
N LYS A 247 8.41 -11.35 4.06
CA LYS A 247 9.73 -10.74 4.24
C LYS A 247 9.88 -9.56 3.30
N SER A 248 10.54 -8.51 3.76
CA SER A 248 10.51 -7.20 3.08
C SER A 248 11.77 -6.88 2.30
N ARG A 249 12.89 -7.55 2.59
CA ARG A 249 14.20 -7.27 2.04
C ARG A 249 15.25 -8.30 2.46
N LEU A 250 16.38 -8.29 1.77
CA LEU A 250 17.62 -8.93 2.19
C LEU A 250 18.18 -8.24 3.45
N THR A 251 18.73 -9.03 4.37
CA THR A 251 19.54 -8.56 5.49
C THR A 251 20.70 -7.68 5.01
N LEU A 252 20.96 -6.57 5.71
CA LEU A 252 22.15 -5.75 5.44
C LEU A 252 23.40 -6.37 6.07
N LYS A 253 23.27 -7.36 6.96
CA LYS A 253 24.41 -8.00 7.60
C LYS A 253 24.99 -9.16 6.78
N PHE A 254 24.67 -9.26 5.49
CA PHE A 254 24.98 -10.43 4.66
C PHE A 254 26.46 -10.81 4.73
N ALA A 255 27.39 -9.85 4.77
CA ALA A 255 28.82 -10.12 4.86
C ALA A 255 29.20 -10.87 6.15
N SER A 256 28.56 -10.52 7.28
CA SER A 256 28.74 -11.25 8.54
C SER A 256 28.12 -12.64 8.50
N GLU A 257 27.01 -12.79 7.79
CA GLU A 257 26.32 -14.08 7.62
C GLU A 257 27.15 -15.03 6.75
N LEU A 258 27.68 -14.55 5.63
CA LEU A 258 28.59 -15.31 4.75
C LEU A 258 29.80 -15.84 5.54
N ARG A 259 30.47 -14.99 6.35
CA ARG A 259 31.59 -15.42 7.22
C ARG A 259 31.19 -16.50 8.22
N THR A 260 30.01 -16.36 8.82
CA THR A 260 29.52 -17.30 9.83
C THR A 260 29.38 -18.69 9.23
N CYS A 261 28.99 -18.75 7.96
CA CYS A 261 28.71 -20.00 7.25
C CYS A 261 29.87 -20.51 6.39
N GLY A 262 31.06 -19.93 6.57
CA GLY A 262 32.25 -20.31 5.81
C GLY A 262 32.15 -20.04 4.31
N LEU A 263 31.26 -19.16 3.88
CA LEU A 263 31.11 -18.74 2.49
C LEU A 263 32.10 -17.61 2.17
N ALA A 264 32.51 -17.53 0.91
CA ALA A 264 33.35 -16.44 0.42
C ALA A 264 32.67 -15.09 0.64
N VAL A 265 33.45 -14.08 1.01
CA VAL A 265 32.97 -12.72 1.23
C VAL A 265 33.60 -11.80 0.19
N PRO A 266 32.82 -11.01 -0.54
CA PRO A 266 33.38 -10.03 -1.47
C PRO A 266 34.25 -9.00 -0.75
N GLU A 267 35.34 -8.56 -1.37
CA GLU A 267 36.21 -7.51 -0.85
C GLU A 267 35.48 -6.16 -0.73
N ASN A 268 34.54 -5.90 -1.66
CA ASN A 268 33.69 -4.72 -1.67
C ASN A 268 32.33 -4.93 -0.97
N ALA A 269 32.27 -5.82 0.02
CA ALA A 269 31.02 -6.12 0.74
C ALA A 269 30.39 -4.87 1.39
N ASP A 270 31.19 -3.94 1.92
CA ASP A 270 30.69 -2.72 2.53
C ASP A 270 30.02 -1.80 1.48
N GLU A 271 30.58 -1.71 0.27
CA GLU A 271 30.00 -0.94 -0.83
C GLU A 271 28.68 -1.54 -1.32
N ILE A 272 28.60 -2.88 -1.37
CA ILE A 272 27.35 -3.60 -1.69
C ILE A 272 26.31 -3.35 -0.61
N GLU A 273 26.68 -3.39 0.67
CA GLU A 273 25.77 -3.11 1.79
C GLU A 273 25.20 -1.70 1.72
N ASP A 274 26.05 -0.70 1.47
CA ASP A 274 25.62 0.70 1.36
C ASP A 274 24.70 0.91 0.15
N ALA A 275 25.04 0.33 -1.00
CA ALA A 275 24.18 0.38 -2.18
C ALA A 275 22.82 -0.29 -1.92
N LEU A 276 22.81 -1.47 -1.30
CA LEU A 276 21.57 -2.15 -0.91
C LEU A 276 20.77 -1.31 0.07
N ARG A 277 21.39 -0.67 1.06
CA ARG A 277 20.72 0.20 2.02
C ARG A 277 20.02 1.37 1.33
N GLU A 278 20.69 2.02 0.38
CA GLU A 278 20.13 3.13 -0.40
C GLU A 278 18.98 2.67 -1.31
N ILE A 279 19.18 1.60 -2.09
CA ILE A 279 18.15 1.02 -2.96
C ILE A 279 16.94 0.58 -2.13
N GLN A 280 17.19 -0.08 -0.99
CA GLN A 280 16.16 -0.51 -0.07
C GLN A 280 15.43 0.66 0.60
N GLY A 281 16.10 1.82 0.75
CA GLY A 281 15.55 3.10 1.18
C GLY A 281 14.85 3.89 0.07
N GLY A 282 14.90 3.40 -1.18
CA GLY A 282 14.18 3.96 -2.30
C GLY A 282 14.99 4.91 -3.20
N ALA A 283 16.32 4.85 -3.15
CA ALA A 283 17.18 5.50 -4.13
C ALA A 283 16.92 4.91 -5.53
N VAL A 284 16.93 5.75 -6.55
CA VAL A 284 16.65 5.38 -7.95
C VAL A 284 17.88 5.44 -8.85
N ASP A 285 18.92 6.16 -8.41
CA ASP A 285 20.15 6.36 -9.17
C ASP A 285 21.31 5.51 -8.63
N THR A 286 21.10 4.79 -7.53
CA THR A 286 22.09 3.88 -6.94
C THR A 286 22.08 2.55 -7.70
N LEU A 287 23.23 2.20 -8.25
CA LEU A 287 23.46 0.90 -8.88
C LEU A 287 24.04 -0.07 -7.85
N LEU A 288 23.61 -1.33 -7.91
CA LEU A 288 24.21 -2.39 -7.11
C LEU A 288 25.60 -2.73 -7.70
N PRO A 289 26.71 -2.54 -6.96
CA PRO A 289 28.02 -2.93 -7.44
C PRO A 289 28.14 -4.45 -7.53
N ALA A 290 28.88 -4.94 -8.52
CA ALA A 290 29.18 -6.36 -8.65
C ALA A 290 30.17 -6.80 -7.56
N PRO A 291 30.04 -8.01 -6.98
CA PRO A 291 31.02 -8.56 -6.06
C PRO A 291 32.42 -8.65 -6.64
N VAL A 292 33.40 -8.18 -5.86
CA VAL A 292 34.83 -8.33 -6.12
C VAL A 292 35.36 -9.44 -5.24
N TRP A 293 35.90 -10.49 -5.85
CA TRP A 293 36.42 -11.66 -5.14
C TRP A 293 37.94 -11.62 -5.12
N ALA A 294 38.54 -11.98 -3.97
CA ALA A 294 39.99 -12.03 -3.80
C ALA A 294 40.65 -13.07 -4.72
N ASP A 295 40.00 -14.23 -4.86
CA ASP A 295 40.28 -15.23 -5.89
C ASP A 295 39.05 -15.38 -6.81
N PRO A 296 39.18 -15.28 -8.15
CA PRO A 296 38.07 -15.57 -9.06
C PRO A 296 37.43 -16.96 -8.86
N ALA A 297 38.16 -17.93 -8.30
CA ALA A 297 37.62 -19.25 -7.95
C ALA A 297 36.64 -19.23 -6.76
N ASP A 298 36.66 -18.17 -5.94
CA ASP A 298 35.73 -17.99 -4.83
C ASP A 298 34.37 -17.44 -5.30
N ALA A 299 34.29 -16.98 -6.55
CA ALA A 299 33.01 -16.60 -7.15
C ALA A 299 32.10 -17.84 -7.24
N PRO A 300 30.81 -17.74 -6.89
CA PRO A 300 29.87 -18.83 -7.11
C PRO A 300 29.65 -19.03 -8.62
N ILE A 301 30.41 -19.93 -9.25
CA ILE A 301 30.28 -20.23 -10.67
C ILE A 301 29.27 -21.37 -10.84
N GLU A 302 27.98 -21.06 -10.79
CA GLU A 302 26.95 -21.85 -11.46
C GLU A 302 25.92 -20.89 -12.10
N VAL A 303 26.17 -20.50 -13.36
CA VAL A 303 25.10 -20.01 -14.23
C VAL A 303 24.59 -21.22 -15.02
N GLU A 304 23.81 -22.07 -14.37
CA GLU A 304 22.96 -22.99 -15.13
C GLU A 304 21.86 -22.12 -15.76
N GLU A 305 21.90 -21.97 -17.08
CA GLU A 305 20.89 -21.23 -17.85
C GLU A 305 19.49 -21.73 -17.45
N ALA A 306 18.68 -20.84 -16.88
CA ALA A 306 17.30 -21.15 -16.56
C ALA A 306 16.58 -21.62 -17.84
N PRO A 307 15.87 -22.76 -17.83
CA PRO A 307 15.15 -23.23 -19.00
C PRO A 307 14.08 -22.20 -19.36
N ALA A 308 14.18 -21.70 -20.60
CA ALA A 308 13.15 -20.89 -21.21
C ALA A 308 11.99 -21.80 -21.61
N GLU A 309 10.99 -21.95 -20.73
CA GLU A 309 9.64 -22.41 -21.10
C GLU A 309 8.55 -21.61 -20.39
#